data_AF-A0A4Y2NT82-F1
#
_entry.id   AF-A0A4Y2NT82-F1
#
_cell.length_a   1.000
_cell.length_b   1.000
_cell.length_c   1.000
_cell.angle_alpha   90.00
_cell.angle_beta   90.00
_cell.angle_gamma   90.00
#
_symmetry.space_group_name_H-M   'P 1'
#
loop_
_entity.id
_entity.type
_entity.pdbx_description
1 polymer ?
#
loop_
_entity_poly.entity_id
_entity_poly.type
_entity_poly.pdbx_seq_one_letter_code
_entity_poly.pdbx_strand_id
1 'polypeptide(L)' 'MLTEYEFQGCKMSLKVYFLHSHIDCFPENLGAYSEEQGERFHQDVRDIERRYQGRWDVNVPADYCWKLR' A
#
# COMPACT_ATOMS: atom_id res chain seq x y z
N MET A 1 4.62 0.48 23.15
CA MET A 1 3.72 0.17 22.00
C MET A 1 2.90 -1.09 22.26
N LEU A 2 3.51 -2.28 22.37
CA LEU A 2 2.77 -3.48 22.82
C LEU A 2 2.19 -3.28 24.23
N THR A 3 3.01 -2.73 25.12
CA THR A 3 2.66 -2.41 26.51
C THR A 3 1.47 -1.45 26.62
N GLU A 4 1.36 -0.45 25.74
CA GLU A 4 0.19 0.45 25.69
C GLU A 4 -1.09 -0.26 25.25
N TYR A 5 -1.01 -1.19 24.30
CA TYR A 5 -2.16 -1.98 23.87
C TYR A 5 -2.67 -2.89 24.99
N GLU A 6 -1.75 -3.56 25.70
CA GLU A 6 -2.06 -4.38 26.87
C GLU A 6 -2.65 -3.54 28.01
N PHE A 7 -2.07 -2.38 28.30
CA PHE A 7 -2.58 -1.44 29.30
C PHE A 7 -4.01 -0.96 28.98
N GLN A 8 -4.31 -0.73 27.70
CA GLN A 8 -5.64 -0.34 27.23
C GLN A 8 -6.62 -1.52 27.08
N GLY A 9 -6.19 -2.75 27.38
CA GLY A 9 -7.00 -3.97 27.19
C GLY A 9 -7.41 -4.22 25.73
N CYS A 10 -6.72 -3.59 24.78
CA CYS A 10 -7.03 -3.66 23.36
C CYS A 10 -6.24 -4.79 22.69
N LYS A 11 -6.93 -5.60 21.88
CA LYS A 11 -6.27 -6.63 21.07
C LYS A 11 -5.57 -5.97 19.87
N MET A 12 -4.35 -6.41 19.61
CA MET A 12 -3.59 -5.97 18.45
C MET A 12 -3.99 -6.74 17.20
N SER A 13 -3.88 -6.08 16.05
CA SER A 13 -3.97 -6.79 14.78
C SER A 13 -2.71 -7.62 14.55
N LEU A 14 -2.87 -8.73 13.82
CA LEU A 14 -1.76 -9.63 13.48
C LEU A 14 -0.61 -8.90 12.76
N LYS A 15 -0.93 -7.92 11.90
CA LYS A 15 0.07 -7.12 11.17
C LYS A 15 0.96 -6.31 12.10
N VAL A 16 0.39 -5.64 13.11
CA VAL A 16 1.18 -4.82 14.04
C VAL A 16 2.03 -5.71 14.94
N TYR A 17 1.48 -6.84 15.40
CA TYR A 17 2.23 -7.82 16.18
C TYR A 17 3.42 -8.40 15.38
N PHE A 18 3.19 -8.80 14.12
CA PHE A 18 4.23 -9.30 13.23
C PHE A 18 5.32 -8.27 12.99
N LEU A 19 4.94 -7.04 12.62
CA LEU A 19 5.90 -5.96 12.38
C LEU A 19 6.76 -5.68 13.61
N HIS A 20 6.16 -5.63 14.80
CA HIS A 20 6.91 -5.40 16.04
C HIS A 20 7.87 -6.55 16.37
N SER A 21 7.43 -7.80 16.20
CA SER A 21 8.21 -8.99 16.56
C SER A 21 9.42 -9.21 15.64
N HIS A 22 9.37 -8.65 14.43
CA HIS A 22 10.39 -8.87 13.39
C HIS A 22 11.00 -7.56 12.87
N ILE A 23 10.83 -6.44 13.58
CA ILE A 23 11.28 -5.14 13.08
C ILE A 23 12.78 -5.12 12.79
N ASP A 24 13.57 -5.84 13.59
CA ASP A 24 15.02 -5.96 13.45
C ASP A 24 15.46 -6.83 12.26
N CYS A 25 14.52 -7.57 11.64
CA CYS A 25 14.79 -8.36 10.44
C CYS A 25 14.73 -7.51 9.16
N PHE A 26 14.20 -6.28 9.23
CA PHE A 26 14.07 -5.40 8.09
C PHE A 26 15.22 -4.39 8.04
N PRO A 27 15.65 -3.97 6.82
CA PRO A 27 16.55 -2.83 6.69
C PRO A 27 15.84 -1.53 7.12
N GLU A 28 16.62 -0.48 7.42
CA GLU A 28 16.12 0.80 7.92
C GLU A 28 15.01 1.42 7.05
N ASN A 29 15.04 1.19 5.73
CA ASN A 29 14.02 1.67 4.80
C ASN A 29 12.81 0.71 4.69
N LEU A 30 12.00 0.64 5.74
CA LEU A 30 10.72 -0.11 5.74
C LEU A 30 9.76 0.36 4.65
N GLY A 31 9.83 1.63 4.24
CA GLY A 31 8.99 2.20 3.18
C GLY A 31 9.14 1.47 1.85
N ALA A 32 10.35 1.02 1.52
CA ALA A 32 10.63 0.25 0.31
C ALA A 32 9.92 -1.12 0.27
N TYR A 33 9.52 -1.65 1.43
CA TYR A 33 8.81 -2.93 1.58
C TYR A 33 7.32 -2.73 1.89
N SER A 34 6.86 -1.49 1.92
CA SER A 34 5.46 -1.19 2.16
C SER A 34 4.62 -1.48 0.91
N GLU A 35 3.34 -1.79 1.12
CA GLU A 35 2.36 -1.96 0.04
C GLU A 35 1.93 -0.61 -0.59
N GLU A 36 2.58 0.51 -0.24
CA GLU A 36 2.19 1.85 -0.71
C GLU A 36 2.10 1.93 -2.24
N GLN A 37 3.08 1.36 -2.95
CA GLN A 37 3.09 1.35 -4.41
C GLN A 37 1.96 0.51 -5.00
N GLY A 38 1.63 -0.62 -4.38
CA GLY A 38 0.51 -1.48 -4.79
C GLY A 38 -0.85 -0.81 -4.57
N GLU A 39 -1.04 -0.19 -3.40
CA GLU A 39 -2.25 0.57 -3.08
C GLU A 39 -2.42 1.78 -4.02
N ARG A 40 -1.32 2.50 -4.33
CA ARG A 40 -1.32 3.59 -5.30
C ARG A 40 -1.67 3.09 -6.70
N PHE A 41 -1.11 1.95 -7.12
CA PHE A 41 -1.45 1.32 -8.40
C PHE A 41 -2.96 1.07 -8.51
N HIS A 42 -3.60 0.51 -7.49
CA HIS A 42 -5.05 0.28 -7.50
C HIS A 42 -5.86 1.57 -7.66
N GLN A 43 -5.45 2.64 -6.97
CA GLN A 43 -6.10 3.95 -7.10
C GLN A 43 -5.91 4.53 -8.51
N ASP A 44 -4.71 4.41 -9.07
CA ASP A 44 -4.39 4.92 -10.39
C ASP A 44 -5.17 4.19 -11.48
N VAL A 45 -5.26 2.86 -11.39
CA VAL A 45 -6.05 2.01 -12.29
C VAL A 45 -7.52 2.41 -12.22
N ARG A 46 -8.10 2.54 -11.01
CA ARG A 46 -9.50 2.96 -10.83
C ARG A 46 -9.78 4.31 -11.52
N ASP A 47 -8.88 5.27 -11.41
CA ASP A 47 -9.02 6.57 -12.06
C ASP A 47 -8.94 6.49 -13.59
N ILE A 48 -8.10 5.59 -14.12
CA ILE A 48 -7.96 5.34 -15.55
C ILE A 48 -9.20 4.63 -16.10
N GLU A 49 -9.64 3.56 -15.44
CA GLU A 49 -10.87 2.83 -15.80
C GLU A 49 -12.08 3.78 -15.84
N ARG A 50 -12.20 4.68 -14.85
CA ARG A 50 -13.25 5.69 -14.84
C ARG A 50 -13.17 6.64 -16.04
N ARG A 51 -11.96 7.14 -16.37
CA ARG A 51 -11.76 8.05 -17.51
C ARG A 51 -12.14 7.41 -18.83
N TYR A 52 -11.81 6.13 -18.98
CA TYR A 52 -12.06 5.38 -20.21
C TYR A 52 -13.38 4.59 -20.19
N GLN A 53 -14.20 4.74 -19.14
CA GLN A 53 -15.49 4.04 -18.98
C GLN A 53 -15.37 2.52 -19.14
N GLY A 54 -14.28 1.93 -18.61
CA GLY A 54 -13.98 0.50 -18.72
C GLY A 54 -13.46 0.05 -20.10
N ARG A 55 -13.20 0.97 -21.04
CA ARG A 55 -12.55 0.64 -22.33
C ARG A 55 -11.04 0.59 -22.14
N TRP A 56 -10.42 -0.47 -22.64
CA TRP A 56 -8.97 -0.62 -22.64
C TRP A 56 -8.41 -0.33 -24.04
N ASP A 57 -8.33 0.96 -24.38
CA ASP A 57 -7.77 1.44 -25.64
C ASP A 57 -6.23 1.35 -25.63
N VAL A 58 -5.59 1.36 -26.80
CA VAL A 58 -4.13 1.42 -26.96
C VAL A 58 -3.50 2.64 -26.28
N ASN A 59 -4.27 3.69 -26.04
CA ASN A 59 -3.82 4.89 -25.34
C ASN A 59 -3.78 4.74 -23.81
N VAL A 60 -4.49 3.76 -23.23
CA VAL A 60 -4.58 3.59 -21.77
C VAL A 60 -3.20 3.37 -21.10
N PRO A 61 -2.33 2.49 -21.61
CA PRO A 61 -0.99 2.32 -21.06
C PRO A 61 -0.14 3.59 -21.19
N ALA A 62 -0.27 4.34 -22.28
CA ALA A 62 0.47 5.59 -22.49
C ALA A 62 0.03 6.67 -21.49
N ASP A 63 -1.27 6.81 -21.27
CA ASP A 63 -1.84 7.71 -20.26
C ASP A 63 -1.45 7.33 -18.83
N TYR A 64 -1.34 6.02 -18.55
CA TYR A 64 -0.83 5.56 -17.26
C TYR A 64 0.63 5.96 -17.05
N CYS A 65 1.50 5.69 -18.03
CA CYS A 65 2.89 6.13 -18.00
C CYS A 65 3.02 7.66 -17.86
N TRP A 66 2.11 8.43 -18.46
CA TRP A 66 2.06 9.88 -18.29
C TRP A 66 1.68 10.30 -16.86
N LYS A 67 0.75 9.60 -16.21
CA LYS A 67 0.34 9.86 -14.81
C LYS A 67 1.47 9.54 -13.81
N LEU A 68 2.33 8.58 -14.14
CA LEU A 68 3.44 8.15 -13.29
C LEU A 68 4.67 9.08 -13.33
N ARG A 69 4.74 9.97 -14.32
CA ARG A 69 5.81 10.95 -14.46
C ARG A 69 5.60 12.16 -13.54
#